data_AF-A0A961SK39-F1
#
_entry.id   AF-A0A961SK39-F1
#
_cell.length_a   1.000
_cell.length_b   1.000
_cell.length_c   1.000
_cell.angle_alpha   90.00
_cell.angle_beta   90.00
_cell.angle_gamma   90.00
#
_symmetry.space_group_name_H-M   'P 1'
#
loop_
_entity.id
_entity.type
_entity.pdbx_description
1 polymer ?
#
loop_
_entity_poly.entity_id
_entity_poly.type
_entity_poly.pdbx_seq_one_letter_code
_entity_poly.pdbx_strand_id
1 'polypeptide(L)'
;MLEPILILVDADACPVKDEVFRVAARYAVKTIVVSNAYMMLPKDANIERVVVDQGLDVADDWIAERARPGVIVVTNDVPLAHRAVTAKAEAIAPNGKAFTDATIGM
;
A
#
# COMPACT_ATOMS: atom_id res chain seq x y z
N MET A 1 -3.50 -20.50 11.22
CA MET A 1 -3.01 -19.24 11.85
C MET A 1 -3.44 -18.11 10.94
N LEU A 2 -4.01 -17.03 11.47
CA LEU A 2 -4.31 -15.85 10.66
C LEU A 2 -2.98 -15.25 10.20
N GLU A 3 -2.85 -14.94 8.91
CA GLU A 3 -1.67 -14.24 8.43
C GLU A 3 -1.57 -12.86 9.08
N PRO A 4 -0.35 -12.38 9.41
CA PRO A 4 -0.18 -11.08 10.03
C PRO A 4 -0.67 -9.96 9.09
N ILE A 5 -1.07 -8.85 9.71
CA ILE A 5 -1.42 -7.63 8.99
C ILE A 5 -0.17 -7.11 8.27
N LEU A 6 -0.36 -6.66 7.03
CA LEU A 6 0.69 -6.11 6.17
C LEU A 6 0.21 -4.79 5.56
N ILE A 7 1.06 -3.78 5.58
CA ILE A 7 0.80 -2.51 4.88
C ILE A 7 1.59 -2.52 3.56
N LEU A 8 0.90 -2.27 2.46
CA LEU A 8 1.50 -2.04 1.14
C LEU A 8 1.29 -0.57 0.78
N VAL A 9 2.38 0.14 0.49
CA VAL A 9 2.32 1.55 0.11
C VAL A 9 2.71 1.68 -1.35
N ASP A 10 1.81 2.20 -2.15
CA ASP A 10 2.10 2.73 -3.47
C ASP A 10 2.85 4.06 -3.30
N ALA A 11 4.17 4.04 -3.47
CA ALA A 11 5.00 5.20 -3.21
C ALA A 11 4.79 6.33 -4.22
N ASP A 12 4.29 5.99 -5.41
CA ASP A 12 4.13 6.89 -6.54
C ASP A 12 2.80 7.67 -6.41
N ALA A 13 1.78 7.09 -5.78
CA ALA A 13 0.51 7.77 -5.49
C ALA A 13 0.30 8.18 -4.01
N CYS A 14 1.25 7.93 -3.10
CA CYS A 14 1.10 8.25 -1.68
C CYS A 14 2.00 9.42 -1.22
N PRO A 15 1.46 10.63 -0.98
CA PRO A 15 2.24 11.76 -0.46
C PRO A 15 2.52 11.69 1.05
N VAL A 16 1.85 10.81 1.80
CA VAL A 16 1.85 10.74 3.28
C VAL A 16 2.62 9.53 3.84
N LYS A 17 3.75 9.18 3.21
CA LYS A 17 4.55 8.00 3.58
C LYS A 17 5.05 8.05 5.03
N ASP A 18 5.44 9.24 5.50
CA ASP A 18 5.94 9.42 6.87
C ASP A 18 4.86 9.19 7.93
N GLU A 19 3.60 9.57 7.63
CA GLU A 19 2.44 9.25 8.46
C GLU A 19 2.22 7.74 8.52
N VAL A 20 2.32 7.04 7.38
CA VAL A 20 2.20 5.58 7.33
C VAL A 20 3.26 4.93 8.22
N PHE A 21 4.53 5.34 8.10
CA PHE A 21 5.62 4.79 8.92
C PHE A 21 5.38 5.03 10.41
N ARG A 22 4.93 6.23 10.79
CA ARG A 22 4.65 6.59 12.18
C ARG A 22 3.53 5.74 12.77
N VAL A 23 2.49 5.44 12.01
CA VAL A 23 1.38 4.60 12.47
C VAL A 23 1.79 3.13 12.49
N ALA A 24 2.42 2.62 11.44
CA ALA A 24 2.91 1.24 11.36
C ALA A 24 3.84 0.88 12.53
N ALA A 25 4.75 1.80 12.90
CA ALA A 25 5.67 1.63 14.02
C ALA A 25 4.95 1.45 15.37
N ARG A 26 3.82 2.12 15.62
CA ARG A 26 3.05 1.98 16.86
C ARG A 26 2.47 0.58 17.05
N TYR A 27 2.18 -0.09 15.95
CA TYR A 27 1.58 -1.42 15.94
C TYR A 27 2.57 -2.53 15.57
N ALA A 28 3.85 -2.19 15.35
CA ALA A 28 4.88 -3.09 14.85
C ALA A 28 4.44 -3.86 13.59
N VAL A 29 3.73 -3.18 12.68
CA VAL A 29 3.21 -3.77 11.45
C VAL A 29 4.24 -3.66 10.33
N LYS A 30 4.52 -4.78 9.67
CA LYS A 30 5.38 -4.82 8.48
C LYS A 30 4.78 -3.92 7.40
N THR A 31 5.63 -3.07 6.82
CA THR A 31 5.26 -2.13 5.76
C THR A 31 6.20 -2.32 4.57
N ILE A 32 5.64 -2.54 3.39
CA ILE A 32 6.38 -2.62 2.14
C ILE A 32 6.02 -1.41 1.30
N VAL A 33 7.03 -0.64 0.91
CA VAL A 33 6.91 0.53 0.05
C VAL A 33 7.37 0.14 -1.35
N VAL A 34 6.45 0.22 -2.30
CA VAL A 34 6.63 -0.22 -3.68
C VAL A 34 6.73 1.01 -4.58
N SER A 35 7.75 1.05 -5.43
CA SER A 35 8.01 2.18 -6.32
C SER A 35 8.68 1.75 -7.62
N ASN A 36 8.47 2.50 -8.69
CA ASN A 36 9.20 2.32 -9.97
C ASN A 36 10.63 2.92 -9.96
N ALA A 37 11.00 3.62 -8.88
CA ALA A 37 12.29 4.28 -8.73
C ALA A 37 12.84 4.09 -7.33
N TYR A 38 14.16 4.15 -7.20
CA TYR A 38 14.80 4.11 -5.89
C TYR A 38 14.42 5.34 -5.05
N MET A 39 14.05 5.12 -3.79
CA MET A 39 13.86 6.19 -2.81
C MET A 39 14.51 5.84 -1.46
N MET A 40 14.96 6.86 -0.73
CA MET A 40 15.43 6.66 0.63
C MET A 40 14.24 6.47 1.57
N LEU A 41 14.30 5.42 2.39
CA LEU A 41 13.33 5.12 3.44
C LEU A 41 14.03 5.12 4.81
N PRO A 42 13.28 5.29 5.92
CA PRO A 42 13.83 5.12 7.26
C PRO A 42 14.49 3.75 7.43
N LYS A 43 15.58 3.69 8.21
CA LYS A 43 16.22 2.42 8.58
C LYS A 43 15.42 1.77 9.71
N ASP A 44 14.46 0.94 9.35
CA ASP A 44 13.62 0.16 10.27
C ASP A 44 13.47 -1.28 9.74
N ALA A 45 13.54 -2.28 10.62
CA ALA A 45 13.41 -3.68 10.23
C ALA A 45 11.99 -4.03 9.70
N ASN A 46 10.99 -3.26 10.11
CA ASN A 46 9.61 -3.42 9.66
C ASN A 46 9.30 -2.64 8.38
N ILE A 47 10.22 -1.81 7.88
CA ILE A 47 10.05 -1.07 6.63
C ILE A 47 10.90 -1.73 5.54
N GLU A 48 10.26 -2.11 4.46
CA GLU A 48 10.89 -2.73 3.31
C GLU A 48 10.66 -1.89 2.07
N ARG A 49 11.68 -1.81 1.23
CA ARG A 49 11.63 -1.16 -0.07
C ARG A 49 11.61 -2.23 -1.14
N VAL A 50 10.64 -2.15 -2.03
CA VAL A 50 10.59 -2.91 -3.27
C VAL A 50 10.65 -1.90 -4.42
N VAL A 51 11.70 -2.00 -5.23
CA VAL A 51 11.80 -1.23 -6.47
C VAL A 51 11.46 -2.19 -7.60
N VAL A 52 10.37 -1.91 -8.31
CA VAL A 52 9.96 -2.70 -9.48
C VAL A 52 10.60 -2.12 -10.75
N ASP A 53 10.54 -2.89 -11.84
CA ASP A 53 10.98 -2.41 -13.15
C ASP A 53 10.15 -1.19 -13.59
N GLN A 54 10.77 -0.35 -14.43
CA GLN A 54 10.04 0.75 -15.04
C GLN A 54 9.01 0.23 -16.03
N GLY A 55 7.78 0.72 -15.88
CA GLY A 55 6.68 0.39 -16.77
C GLY A 55 5.38 0.96 -16.22
N LEU A 56 4.39 1.03 -17.11
CA LEU A 56 3.04 1.41 -16.72
C LEU A 56 2.43 0.27 -15.88
N ASP A 57 1.78 0.61 -14.79
CA ASP A 57 1.08 -0.28 -13.85
C ASP A 57 1.92 -1.39 -13.18
N VAL A 58 3.25 -1.43 -13.36
CA VAL A 58 4.09 -2.51 -12.78
C VAL A 58 4.04 -2.52 -11.24
N ALA A 59 4.05 -1.34 -10.61
CA ALA A 59 3.93 -1.22 -9.15
C ALA A 59 2.54 -1.67 -8.68
N ASP A 60 1.49 -1.26 -9.41
CA ASP A 60 0.10 -1.60 -9.14
C ASP A 60 -0.14 -3.10 -9.24
N ASP A 61 0.41 -3.74 -10.28
CA ASP A 61 0.36 -5.18 -10.47
C ASP A 61 1.02 -5.91 -9.31
N TRP A 62 2.23 -5.48 -8.92
CA TRP A 62 2.95 -6.08 -7.81
C TRP A 62 2.15 -6.00 -6.49
N ILE A 63 1.52 -4.85 -6.22
CA ILE A 63 0.69 -4.62 -5.04
C ILE A 63 -0.57 -5.47 -5.11
N ALA A 64 -1.29 -5.44 -6.23
CA ALA A 64 -2.56 -6.14 -6.41
C ALA A 64 -2.42 -7.66 -6.31
N GLU A 65 -1.33 -8.23 -6.82
CA GLU A 65 -1.00 -9.66 -6.66
C GLU A 65 -0.84 -10.10 -5.20
N ARG A 66 -0.49 -9.15 -4.31
CA ARG A 66 -0.27 -9.38 -2.87
C ARG A 66 -1.41 -8.87 -2.01
N ALA A 67 -2.42 -8.24 -2.60
CA ALA A 67 -3.63 -7.82 -1.91
C ALA A 67 -4.43 -9.05 -1.50
N ARG A 68 -4.81 -9.10 -0.22
CA ARG A 68 -5.61 -10.18 0.38
C ARG A 68 -6.24 -9.69 1.69
N PRO A 69 -7.15 -10.46 2.32
CA PRO A 69 -7.61 -10.17 3.67
C PRO A 69 -6.44 -9.95 4.64
N GLY A 70 -6.53 -8.88 5.45
CA GLY A 70 -5.48 -8.47 6.38
C GLY A 70 -4.37 -7.60 5.77
N VAL A 71 -4.41 -7.32 4.46
CA VAL A 71 -3.54 -6.33 3.82
C VAL A 71 -4.23 -4.97 3.81
N ILE A 72 -3.47 -3.91 4.09
CA ILE A 72 -3.88 -2.52 3.96
C ILE A 72 -3.06 -1.89 2.84
N VAL A 73 -3.70 -1.52 1.74
CA VAL A 73 -3.10 -0.82 0.61
C VAL A 73 -3.29 0.68 0.79
N VAL A 74 -2.20 1.45 0.82
CA VAL A 74 -2.24 2.91 0.88
C VAL A 74 -1.88 3.46 -0.49
N THR A 75 -2.85 4.05 -1.17
CA THR A 75 -2.70 4.60 -2.53
C THR A 75 -3.71 5.72 -2.75
N ASN A 76 -3.44 6.60 -3.71
CA ASN A 76 -4.43 7.53 -4.27
C ASN A 76 -4.85 7.13 -5.71
N ASP A 77 -4.32 6.01 -6.21
CA ASP A 77 -4.70 5.41 -7.49
C ASP A 77 -6.02 4.63 -7.32
N VAL A 78 -7.06 5.11 -8.01
CA VAL A 78 -8.40 4.53 -7.93
C VAL A 78 -8.46 3.14 -8.58
N PRO A 79 -7.91 2.92 -9.79
CA PRO A 79 -7.74 1.57 -10.35
C PRO A 79 -7.08 0.56 -9.39
N LEU A 80 -5.96 0.92 -8.75
CA LEU A 80 -5.29 0.03 -7.78
C LEU A 80 -6.16 -0.21 -6.54
N ALA A 81 -6.78 0.84 -5.98
CA ALA A 81 -7.69 0.70 -4.84
C ALA A 81 -8.86 -0.26 -5.15
N HIS A 82 -9.43 -0.18 -6.36
CA HIS A 82 -10.48 -1.10 -6.81
C HIS A 82 -9.99 -2.56 -6.81
N ARG A 83 -8.78 -2.81 -7.32
CA ARG A 83 -8.18 -4.16 -7.33
C ARG A 83 -7.95 -4.69 -5.92
N ALA A 84 -7.46 -3.83 -5.01
CA ALA A 84 -7.25 -4.20 -3.61
C ALA A 84 -8.56 -4.59 -2.90
N VAL A 85 -9.61 -3.77 -3.03
CA VAL A 85 -10.92 -4.05 -2.43
C VAL A 85 -11.56 -5.31 -3.03
N THR A 86 -11.41 -5.52 -4.34
CA THR A 86 -11.84 -6.76 -5.01
C THR A 86 -11.17 -7.99 -4.40
N ALA A 87 -9.87 -7.90 -4.10
CA ALA A 87 -9.09 -8.92 -3.42
C ALA A 87 -9.35 -9.02 -1.90
N LYS A 88 -10.33 -8.27 -1.37
CA LYS A 88 -10.69 -8.21 0.06
C LYS A 88 -9.59 -7.63 0.96
N ALA A 89 -8.64 -6.90 0.39
CA ALA A 89 -7.76 -6.02 1.15
C ALA A 89 -8.50 -4.72 1.51
N GLU A 90 -8.03 -4.04 2.54
CA GLU A 90 -8.45 -2.66 2.83
C GLU A 90 -7.65 -1.72 1.94
N ALA A 91 -8.28 -0.73 1.34
CA ALA A 91 -7.60 0.34 0.61
C ALA A 91 -7.87 1.68 1.28
N ILE A 92 -6.83 2.48 1.53
CA ILE A 92 -6.90 3.73 2.28
C ILE A 92 -6.26 4.86 1.46
N ALA A 93 -7.01 5.94 1.26
CA ALA A 93 -6.53 7.16 0.63
C ALA A 93 -5.59 7.95 1.57
N PRO A 94 -4.73 8.85 1.05
CA PRO A 94 -3.82 9.68 1.86
C PRO A 94 -4.51 10.51 2.96
N ASN A 95 -5.80 10.82 2.78
CA ASN A 95 -6.61 11.53 3.78
C ASN A 95 -7.17 10.62 4.89
N GLY A 96 -6.80 9.34 4.92
CA GLY A 96 -7.23 8.35 5.89
C GLY A 96 -8.62 7.75 5.65
N LYS A 97 -9.31 8.12 4.56
CA LYS A 97 -10.61 7.53 4.22
C LYS A 97 -10.40 6.20 3.50
N ALA A 98 -11.20 5.21 3.88
CA ALA A 98 -11.25 3.94 3.18
C ALA A 98 -11.90 4.11 1.80
N PHE A 99 -11.31 3.43 0.82
CA PHE A 99 -11.99 3.09 -0.41
C PHE A 99 -12.93 1.92 -0.13
N THR A 100 -14.15 2.01 -0.64
CA THR A 100 -15.21 1.01 -0.48
C THR A 100 -15.87 0.81 -1.83
N ASP A 101 -16.64 -0.27 -1.99
CA ASP A 101 -17.44 -0.48 -3.20
C ASP A 101 -18.37 0.71 -3.52
N ALA A 102 -18.76 1.50 -2.51
CA ALA A 102 -19.58 2.69 -2.68
C ALA A 102 -18.79 3.97 -3.03
N THR A 103 -17.47 3.99 -2.83
CA THR A 103 -16.63 5.19 -3.03
C THR A 103 -15.60 5.04 -4.14
N ILE A 104 -15.33 3.80 -4.60
CA ILE A 104 -14.46 3.52 -5.74
C ILE A 104 -15.25 3.75 -7.05
N GLY A 105 -14.71 4.59 -7.94
CA GLY A 105 -15.27 4.82 -9.28
C GLY A 105 -16.28 5.97 -9.41
N MET A 106 -16.39 6.85 -8.41
CA MET A 106 -17.10 8.14 -8.52
C MET A 106 -16.15 9.30 -8.80
#